data_AF-A0A955Q670-F1
#
_entry.id   AF-A0A955Q670-F1
#
_cell.length_a   1.000
_cell.length_b   1.000
_cell.length_c   1.000
_cell.angle_alpha   90.00
_cell.angle_beta   90.00
_cell.angle_gamma   90.00
#
_symmetry.space_group_name_H-M   'P 1'
#
loop_
_entity.id
_entity.type
_entity.pdbx_description
1 polymer ?
#
loop_
_entity_poly.entity_id
_entity_poly.type
_entity_poly.pdbx_seq_one_letter_code
_entity_poly.pdbx_strand_id
1 'polypeptide(L)'
;MNRTVPLALLLFTSSLALMCGRVRADELLKPRAELNLRPGTDRSLLMTDFWVPLKQDLVNSTVLYSDFRLMRDNRQNQEFNLGIGFRKTLNKELLGHGIGGAHLWYDRKHSSLGTDFNQLAAGIEWFGDYDLKLNAYLPLNTQKTHINANPAGTDARFSGNSVVLNTNQKSIEEALRGIDFEIGTPLEFLSEKTDSTRLYGGLYYFHGQQVKDITGARVRLTSDINGDVSLGGRFQYDPIRGSQGLLDLTLRFPFGNKREYKKYGIKARLDETPERDVDVVTNQALTDEGMNKILLNKTTGQEQAFIHVDNTNGAAGDGTAENPFNTLSSAASAAGSNDVIYVHQGDGTSTGQNSGILLDDTGLILAGSGSHFHYNDGPFTTENKLGVSTPVLFSATDAPVIGNSAGDGVTITAGGIRVQGITVQGSSDDNIYIKGAEKV
;
A
#
# COMPACT_ATOMS: atom_id res chain seq x y z
N MET A 1 9.67 -8.20 22.33
CA MET A 1 8.24 -8.15 22.67
C MET A 1 7.59 -9.39 22.06
N ASN A 2 7.24 -10.35 22.93
CA ASN A 2 6.88 -11.72 22.58
C ASN A 2 5.65 -11.77 21.66
N ARG A 3 5.79 -12.35 20.46
CA ARG A 3 4.66 -12.68 19.58
C ARG A 3 4.26 -14.13 19.83
N THR A 4 3.26 -14.30 20.69
CA THR A 4 2.48 -15.52 20.78
C THR A 4 1.67 -15.68 19.50
N VAL A 5 1.90 -16.79 18.79
CA VAL A 5 1.06 -17.28 17.70
C VAL A 5 -0.19 -17.89 18.34
N PRO A 6 -1.42 -17.40 18.10
CA PRO A 6 -2.59 -18.13 18.53
C PRO A 6 -2.85 -19.26 17.53
N LEU A 7 -2.42 -20.45 17.91
CA LEU A 7 -2.87 -21.73 17.37
C LEU A 7 -4.33 -21.94 17.80
N ALA A 8 -5.27 -21.24 17.17
CA ALA A 8 -6.68 -21.30 17.49
C ALA A 8 -7.52 -21.31 16.22
N LEU A 9 -7.40 -22.38 15.42
CA LEU A 9 -8.42 -22.74 14.43
C LEU A 9 -8.32 -24.24 14.08
N LEU A 10 -8.60 -25.10 15.06
CA LEU A 10 -8.64 -26.56 14.86
C LEU A 10 -9.75 -27.27 15.65
N LEU A 11 -10.78 -26.53 16.08
CA LEU A 11 -11.88 -27.05 16.89
C LEU A 11 -13.24 -26.56 16.40
N PHE A 12 -13.58 -26.80 15.12
CA PHE A 12 -14.97 -26.68 14.67
C PHE A 12 -15.35 -27.54 13.46
N THR A 13 -14.91 -28.81 13.38
CA THR A 13 -15.54 -29.80 12.47
C THR A 13 -15.30 -31.23 12.96
N SER A 14 -15.78 -31.55 14.16
CA SER A 14 -15.81 -32.92 14.68
C SER A 14 -17.25 -33.40 14.76
N SER A 15 -17.90 -33.60 13.62
CA SER A 15 -19.11 -34.41 13.48
C SER A 15 -19.62 -34.39 12.03
N LEU A 16 -18.97 -35.11 11.13
CA LEU A 16 -19.63 -35.85 10.05
C LEU A 16 -18.61 -36.72 9.32
N ALA A 17 -19.04 -37.92 8.92
CA ALA A 17 -18.32 -38.95 8.16
C ALA A 17 -17.63 -40.06 8.99
N LEU A 18 -18.46 -40.93 9.58
CA LEU A 18 -18.16 -42.34 9.73
C LEU A 18 -19.20 -43.10 8.90
N MET A 19 -18.73 -43.85 7.90
CA MET A 19 -19.28 -45.10 7.34
C MET A 19 -18.56 -45.37 6.01
N CYS A 20 -17.54 -46.22 6.06
CA CYS A 20 -16.85 -46.73 4.88
C CYS A 20 -17.62 -47.97 4.39
N GLY A 21 -18.19 -47.89 3.19
CA GLY A 21 -18.73 -49.02 2.45
C GLY A 21 -18.24 -48.93 1.01
N ARG A 22 -17.88 -50.08 0.41
CA ARG A 22 -17.56 -50.17 -1.02
C ARG A 22 -18.81 -49.82 -1.84
N VAL A 23 -18.75 -48.89 -2.79
CA VAL A 23 -19.93 -48.59 -3.61
C VAL A 23 -19.66 -48.37 -5.11
N ARG A 24 -20.75 -48.73 -5.81
CA ARG A 24 -21.13 -48.65 -7.23
C ARG A 24 -20.93 -47.26 -7.83
N ALA A 25 -21.21 -47.16 -9.14
CA ALA A 25 -21.07 -45.97 -9.98
C ALA A 25 -21.89 -44.73 -9.56
N ASP A 26 -22.77 -44.80 -8.54
CA ASP A 26 -23.68 -43.73 -8.10
C ASP A 26 -23.52 -43.38 -6.61
N GLU A 27 -22.30 -43.11 -6.13
CA GLU A 27 -22.15 -42.45 -4.82
C GLU A 27 -22.58 -40.97 -4.90
N LEU A 28 -22.87 -40.35 -3.76
CA LEU A 28 -22.91 -38.90 -3.64
C LEU A 28 -21.48 -38.32 -3.63
N LEU A 29 -21.32 -37.08 -4.10
CA LEU A 29 -20.09 -36.31 -3.91
C LEU A 29 -19.91 -36.06 -2.41
N LYS A 30 -18.67 -36.11 -1.95
CA LYS A 30 -18.29 -35.94 -0.54
C LYS A 30 -17.68 -34.55 -0.34
N PRO A 31 -17.90 -33.90 0.81
CA PRO A 31 -17.11 -32.73 1.18
C PRO A 31 -15.62 -33.07 1.16
N ARG A 32 -14.77 -32.11 0.82
CA ARG A 32 -13.31 -32.30 0.88
C ARG A 32 -12.60 -31.04 1.31
N ALA A 33 -11.43 -31.25 1.90
CA ALA A 33 -10.46 -30.20 2.14
C ALA A 33 -9.24 -30.42 1.22
N GLU A 34 -8.68 -29.33 0.71
CA GLU A 34 -7.46 -29.36 -0.10
C GLU A 34 -6.41 -28.43 0.48
N LEU A 35 -5.19 -28.94 0.60
CA LEU A 35 -4.00 -28.15 0.87
C LEU A 35 -3.26 -27.92 -0.45
N ASN A 36 -3.13 -26.66 -0.83
CA ASN A 36 -2.51 -26.21 -2.07
C ASN A 36 -1.19 -25.50 -1.75
N LEU A 37 -0.09 -26.08 -2.20
CA LEU A 37 1.26 -25.55 -2.08
C LEU A 37 1.71 -25.05 -3.45
N ARG A 38 2.05 -23.76 -3.54
CA ARG A 38 2.38 -23.14 -4.82
C ARG A 38 3.68 -22.33 -4.75
N PRO A 39 4.85 -22.96 -4.76
CA PRO A 39 6.12 -22.23 -4.83
C PRO A 39 6.28 -21.58 -6.20
N GLY A 40 6.81 -20.35 -6.23
CA GLY A 40 6.99 -19.60 -7.47
C GLY A 40 8.22 -18.72 -7.48
N THR A 41 8.50 -18.14 -8.65
CA THR A 41 9.65 -17.24 -8.88
C THR A 41 9.53 -15.94 -8.09
N ASP A 42 8.31 -15.40 -8.02
CA ASP A 42 8.06 -14.08 -7.45
C ASP A 42 7.47 -14.17 -6.04
N ARG A 43 6.61 -15.17 -5.84
CA ARG A 43 5.91 -15.43 -4.58
C ARG A 43 5.57 -16.90 -4.45
N SER A 44 5.39 -17.32 -3.21
CA SER A 44 4.92 -18.67 -2.87
C SER A 44 3.62 -18.58 -2.09
N LEU A 45 2.67 -19.44 -2.41
CA LEU A 45 1.32 -19.47 -1.82
C LEU A 45 1.11 -20.75 -1.02
N LEU A 46 0.44 -20.60 0.12
CA LEU A 46 -0.21 -21.67 0.85
C LEU A 46 -1.71 -21.38 0.86
N MET A 47 -2.52 -22.32 0.40
CA MET A 47 -3.97 -22.18 0.39
C MET A 47 -4.63 -23.43 0.94
N THR A 48 -5.64 -23.25 1.77
CA THR A 48 -6.55 -24.30 2.21
C THR A 48 -7.93 -24.02 1.61
N ASP A 49 -8.49 -25.02 0.93
CA ASP A 49 -9.81 -24.98 0.29
C ASP A 49 -10.72 -26.02 0.95
N PHE A 50 -11.99 -25.67 1.16
CA PHE A 50 -13.05 -26.55 1.62
C PHE A 50 -14.22 -26.51 0.65
N TRP A 51 -14.36 -27.58 -0.13
CA TRP A 51 -15.46 -27.74 -1.08
C TRP A 51 -16.55 -28.63 -0.48
N VAL A 52 -17.79 -28.15 -0.47
CA VAL A 52 -18.92 -28.82 0.20
C VAL A 52 -20.13 -28.89 -0.74
N PRO A 53 -20.60 -30.10 -1.11
CA PRO A 53 -21.85 -30.24 -1.86
C PRO A 53 -23.05 -30.01 -0.92
N LEU A 54 -23.83 -28.96 -1.18
CA LEU A 54 -25.01 -28.58 -0.38
C LEU A 54 -26.25 -29.36 -0.80
N LYS A 55 -26.43 -29.57 -2.11
CA LYS A 55 -27.55 -30.34 -2.68
C LYS A 55 -27.09 -31.04 -3.95
N GLN A 56 -27.46 -32.30 -4.09
CA GLN A 56 -27.06 -33.13 -5.22
C GLN A 56 -28.26 -33.88 -5.79
N ASP A 57 -28.30 -33.99 -7.10
CA ASP A 57 -29.19 -34.90 -7.82
C ASP A 57 -28.34 -35.71 -8.79
N LEU A 58 -28.09 -36.97 -8.43
CA LEU A 58 -27.24 -37.86 -9.22
C LEU A 58 -27.92 -38.32 -10.51
N VAL A 59 -29.25 -38.40 -10.53
CA VAL A 59 -30.02 -38.80 -11.72
C VAL A 59 -29.89 -37.71 -12.78
N ASN A 60 -30.11 -36.45 -12.37
CA ASN A 60 -29.97 -35.30 -13.26
C ASN A 60 -28.53 -34.75 -13.33
N SER A 61 -27.59 -35.38 -12.63
CA SER A 61 -26.17 -34.99 -12.54
C SER A 61 -25.99 -33.49 -12.26
N THR A 62 -26.65 -33.02 -11.21
CA THR A 62 -26.59 -31.64 -10.72
C THR A 62 -25.99 -31.56 -9.32
N VAL A 63 -25.29 -30.46 -9.05
CA VAL A 63 -24.77 -30.14 -7.73
C VAL A 63 -24.86 -28.64 -7.47
N LEU A 64 -25.41 -28.27 -6.32
CA LEU A 64 -25.22 -26.98 -5.67
C LEU A 64 -24.14 -27.17 -4.61
N TYR A 65 -23.11 -26.34 -4.61
CA TYR A 65 -21.98 -26.44 -3.70
C TYR A 65 -21.63 -25.09 -3.07
N SER A 66 -20.97 -25.15 -1.92
CA SER A 66 -20.25 -24.04 -1.31
C SER A 66 -18.76 -24.34 -1.39
N ASP A 67 -17.95 -23.29 -1.47
CA ASP A 67 -16.50 -23.38 -1.44
C ASP A 67 -15.95 -22.26 -0.55
N PHE A 68 -15.00 -22.60 0.30
CA PHE A 68 -14.40 -21.69 1.25
C PHE A 68 -12.88 -21.82 1.19
N ARG A 69 -12.19 -20.69 1.03
CA ARG A 69 -10.73 -20.67 0.86
C ARG A 69 -10.07 -19.68 1.81
N LEU A 70 -8.95 -20.11 2.35
CA LEU A 70 -7.99 -19.29 3.07
C LEU A 70 -6.66 -19.36 2.35
N MET A 71 -6.07 -18.22 2.03
CA MET A 71 -4.77 -18.13 1.38
C MET A 71 -3.83 -17.22 2.18
N ARG A 72 -2.55 -17.59 2.20
CA ARG A 72 -1.47 -16.72 2.65
C ARG A 72 -0.27 -16.85 1.71
N ASP A 73 0.40 -15.72 1.46
CA ASP A 73 1.64 -15.69 0.69
C ASP A 73 2.87 -15.32 1.54
N ASN A 74 4.05 -15.45 0.93
CA ASN A 74 5.33 -15.05 1.53
C ASN A 74 5.57 -13.52 1.53
N ARG A 75 4.60 -12.72 1.08
CA ARG A 75 4.62 -11.24 1.08
C ARG A 75 3.65 -10.65 2.10
N GLN A 76 3.17 -11.46 3.06
CA GLN A 76 2.24 -11.08 4.11
C GLN A 76 0.81 -10.77 3.64
N ASN A 77 0.46 -11.02 2.38
CA ASN A 77 -0.93 -10.97 1.95
C ASN A 77 -1.69 -12.16 2.55
N GLN A 78 -2.93 -11.92 2.94
CA GLN A 78 -3.86 -12.93 3.45
C GLN A 78 -5.21 -12.74 2.78
N GLU A 79 -5.81 -13.83 2.31
CA GLU A 79 -7.09 -13.76 1.62
C GLU A 79 -8.08 -14.80 2.15
N PHE A 80 -9.34 -14.36 2.16
CA PHE A 80 -10.52 -15.13 2.50
C PHE A 80 -11.44 -15.10 1.28
N ASN A 81 -11.93 -16.25 0.85
CA ASN A 81 -12.90 -16.34 -0.23
C ASN A 81 -14.05 -17.26 0.19
N LEU A 82 -15.28 -16.82 -0.04
CA LEU A 82 -16.48 -17.62 0.19
C LEU A 82 -17.33 -17.62 -1.07
N GLY A 83 -17.61 -18.81 -1.59
CA GLY A 83 -18.31 -19.02 -2.84
C GLY A 83 -19.49 -19.96 -2.73
N ILE A 84 -20.45 -19.75 -3.64
CA ILE A 84 -21.53 -20.67 -3.94
C ILE A 84 -21.57 -20.91 -5.44
N GLY A 85 -21.82 -22.14 -5.86
CA GLY A 85 -21.91 -22.47 -7.27
C GLY A 85 -22.86 -23.61 -7.58
N PHE A 86 -23.26 -23.67 -8.84
CA PHE A 86 -24.15 -24.70 -9.36
C PHE A 86 -23.55 -25.29 -10.62
N ARG A 87 -23.61 -26.63 -10.76
CA ARG A 87 -23.20 -27.37 -11.95
C ARG A 87 -24.25 -28.37 -12.36
N LYS A 88 -24.33 -28.59 -13.68
CA LYS A 88 -25.20 -29.58 -14.29
C LYS A 88 -24.55 -30.20 -15.52
N THR A 89 -24.71 -31.51 -15.67
CA THR A 89 -24.38 -32.17 -16.94
C THR A 89 -25.40 -31.78 -18.01
N LEU A 90 -24.92 -31.34 -19.16
CA LEU A 90 -25.70 -30.80 -20.26
C LEU A 90 -25.21 -31.40 -21.58
N ASN A 91 -26.12 -31.49 -22.55
CA ASN A 91 -25.75 -31.75 -23.93
C ASN A 91 -26.16 -30.52 -24.75
N LYS A 92 -25.20 -29.89 -25.42
CA LYS A 92 -25.37 -28.65 -26.19
C LYS A 92 -24.91 -28.89 -27.62
N GLU A 93 -25.67 -28.39 -28.59
CA GLU A 93 -25.39 -28.60 -30.01
C GLU A 93 -23.98 -28.15 -30.42
N LEU A 94 -23.53 -26.99 -29.93
CA LEU A 94 -22.21 -26.44 -30.27
C LEU A 94 -21.06 -26.98 -29.41
N LEU A 95 -21.33 -27.35 -28.16
CA LEU A 95 -20.30 -27.68 -27.15
C LEU A 95 -20.26 -29.17 -26.78
N GLY A 96 -21.16 -29.98 -27.35
CA GLY A 96 -21.29 -31.39 -27.07
C GLY A 96 -21.82 -31.70 -25.67
N HIS A 97 -21.51 -32.90 -25.19
CA HIS A 97 -21.85 -33.37 -23.86
C HIS A 97 -20.80 -32.92 -22.85
N GLY A 98 -21.21 -32.19 -21.81
CA GLY A 98 -20.30 -31.62 -20.84
C GLY A 98 -20.99 -31.20 -19.55
N ILE A 99 -20.29 -30.46 -18.70
CA ILE A 99 -20.82 -29.86 -17.48
C ILE A 99 -20.78 -28.36 -17.63
N GLY A 100 -21.95 -27.71 -17.54
CA GLY A 100 -22.04 -26.27 -17.42
C GLY A 100 -22.18 -25.87 -15.95
N GLY A 101 -21.55 -24.78 -15.56
CA GLY A 101 -21.63 -24.24 -14.22
C GLY A 101 -21.59 -22.72 -14.15
N ALA A 102 -22.03 -22.20 -13.02
CA ALA A 102 -21.89 -20.80 -12.65
C ALA A 102 -21.63 -20.67 -11.14
N HIS A 103 -20.89 -19.66 -10.75
CA HIS A 103 -20.53 -19.42 -9.35
C HIS A 103 -20.44 -17.94 -9.01
N LEU A 104 -20.67 -17.63 -7.73
CA LEU A 104 -20.60 -16.29 -7.14
C LEU A 104 -19.74 -16.33 -5.88
N TRP A 105 -18.99 -15.26 -5.65
CA TRP A 105 -17.99 -15.19 -4.58
C TRP A 105 -17.98 -13.83 -3.89
N TYR A 106 -17.67 -13.90 -2.61
CA TYR A 106 -17.19 -12.78 -1.82
C TYR A 106 -15.73 -13.03 -1.45
N ASP A 107 -14.86 -12.10 -1.81
CA ASP A 107 -13.43 -12.14 -1.54
C ASP A 107 -13.06 -11.00 -0.59
N ARG A 108 -12.18 -11.28 0.36
CA ARG A 108 -11.54 -10.28 1.21
C ARG A 108 -10.03 -10.50 1.24
N LYS A 109 -9.28 -9.46 0.88
CA LYS A 109 -7.82 -9.42 0.95
C LYS A 109 -7.38 -8.47 2.04
N HIS A 110 -6.47 -8.93 2.89
CA HIS A 110 -5.60 -8.08 3.68
C HIS A 110 -4.25 -7.99 2.95
N SER A 111 -3.91 -6.80 2.44
CA SER A 111 -2.72 -6.60 1.64
C SER A 111 -1.45 -6.47 2.49
N SER A 112 -0.29 -6.62 1.85
CA SER A 112 1.02 -6.39 2.47
C SER A 112 1.22 -4.97 3.02
N LEU A 113 0.40 -4.00 2.58
CA LEU A 113 0.40 -2.62 3.09
C LEU A 113 -0.61 -2.40 4.23
N GLY A 114 -1.27 -3.47 4.69
CA GLY A 114 -2.26 -3.42 5.76
C GLY A 114 -3.64 -2.92 5.31
N THR A 115 -3.92 -2.90 4.01
CA THR A 115 -5.22 -2.49 3.47
C THR A 115 -6.16 -3.69 3.35
N ASP A 116 -7.39 -3.52 3.80
CA ASP A 116 -8.46 -4.48 3.53
C ASP A 116 -9.23 -4.12 2.26
N PHE A 117 -9.25 -5.01 1.29
CA PHE A 117 -10.08 -4.92 0.09
C PHE A 117 -11.13 -6.02 0.07
N ASN A 118 -12.34 -5.67 -0.35
CA ASN A 118 -13.45 -6.59 -0.52
C ASN A 118 -13.88 -6.58 -1.99
N GLN A 119 -14.23 -7.73 -2.52
CA GLN A 119 -14.57 -7.90 -3.93
C GLN A 119 -15.71 -8.90 -4.07
N LEU A 120 -16.58 -8.65 -5.04
CA LEU A 120 -17.48 -9.67 -5.57
C LEU A 120 -16.89 -10.25 -6.84
N ALA A 121 -16.96 -11.56 -6.98
CA ALA A 121 -16.59 -12.24 -8.22
C ALA A 121 -17.71 -13.16 -8.70
N ALA A 122 -17.81 -13.30 -10.01
CA ALA A 122 -18.76 -14.18 -10.65
C ALA A 122 -18.07 -14.91 -11.80
N GLY A 123 -18.47 -16.14 -12.08
CA GLY A 123 -17.93 -16.87 -13.22
C GLY A 123 -18.87 -17.91 -13.78
N ILE A 124 -18.61 -18.26 -15.03
CA ILE A 124 -19.27 -19.32 -15.77
C ILE A 124 -18.22 -20.29 -16.30
N GLU A 125 -18.55 -21.57 -16.30
CA GLU A 125 -17.64 -22.65 -16.68
C GLU A 125 -18.33 -23.69 -17.56
N TRP A 126 -17.58 -24.26 -18.49
CA TRP A 126 -17.93 -25.44 -19.25
C TRP A 126 -16.79 -26.45 -19.16
N PHE A 127 -17.12 -27.71 -18.86
CA PHE A 127 -16.17 -28.81 -18.88
C PHE A 127 -16.62 -29.87 -19.89
N GLY A 128 -15.76 -30.21 -20.83
CA GLY A 128 -16.07 -31.19 -21.88
C GLY A 128 -14.80 -31.62 -22.62
N ASP A 129 -14.94 -31.79 -23.93
CA ASP A 129 -13.80 -31.99 -24.84
C ASP A 129 -12.84 -30.79 -24.77
N TYR A 130 -13.41 -29.59 -24.69
CA TYR A 130 -12.73 -28.38 -24.28
C TYR A 130 -13.32 -27.83 -23.00
N ASP A 131 -12.47 -27.26 -22.17
CA ASP A 131 -12.89 -26.50 -20.99
C ASP A 131 -12.92 -25.02 -21.34
N LEU A 132 -13.95 -24.32 -20.90
CA LEU A 132 -14.08 -22.86 -21.04
C LEU A 132 -14.38 -22.27 -19.67
N LYS A 133 -13.71 -21.18 -19.32
CA LYS A 133 -13.93 -20.47 -18.07
C LYS A 133 -13.89 -18.97 -18.33
N LEU A 134 -14.84 -18.25 -17.74
CA LEU A 134 -14.90 -16.80 -17.78
C LEU A 134 -15.23 -16.30 -16.39
N ASN A 135 -14.39 -15.42 -15.85
CA ASN A 135 -14.57 -14.84 -14.51
C ASN A 135 -14.54 -13.31 -14.60
N ALA A 136 -15.36 -12.66 -13.78
CA ALA A 136 -15.38 -11.21 -13.62
C ALA A 136 -15.22 -10.81 -12.15
N TYR A 137 -14.53 -9.70 -11.92
CA TYR A 137 -14.09 -9.22 -10.61
C TYR A 137 -14.49 -7.77 -10.40
N LEU A 138 -15.24 -7.52 -9.32
CA LEU A 138 -15.74 -6.19 -8.97
C LEU A 138 -15.37 -5.84 -7.52
N PRO A 139 -14.29 -5.07 -7.31
CA PRO A 139 -13.96 -4.50 -6.01
C PRO A 139 -15.09 -3.62 -5.48
N LEU A 140 -15.45 -3.83 -4.20
CA LEU A 140 -16.46 -3.04 -3.48
C LEU A 140 -15.86 -1.77 -2.88
N ASN A 141 -14.61 -1.86 -2.45
CA ASN A 141 -13.78 -0.71 -2.13
C ASN A 141 -12.56 -0.72 -3.03
N THR A 142 -12.27 0.43 -3.64
CA THR A 142 -11.33 0.50 -4.76
C THR A 142 -9.94 0.93 -4.35
N GLN A 143 -9.77 1.84 -3.39
CA GLN A 143 -8.45 2.43 -3.13
C GLN A 143 -8.17 2.80 -1.67
N LYS A 144 -6.88 2.84 -1.32
CA LYS A 144 -6.35 3.36 -0.05
C LYS A 144 -5.13 4.23 -0.31
N THR A 145 -5.08 5.41 0.30
CA THR A 145 -3.88 6.25 0.30
C THR A 145 -2.96 5.88 1.45
N HIS A 146 -1.67 5.82 1.16
CA HIS A 146 -0.60 5.56 2.11
C HIS A 146 0.39 6.73 2.11
N ILE A 147 0.76 7.19 3.30
CA ILE A 147 1.82 8.18 3.50
C ILE A 147 3.07 7.41 3.91
N ASN A 148 4.10 7.47 3.08
CA ASN A 148 5.35 6.76 3.28
C ASN A 148 6.44 7.75 3.70
N ALA A 149 7.32 7.33 4.60
CA ALA A 149 8.53 8.10 4.86
C ALA A 149 9.34 8.22 3.56
N ASN A 150 9.81 9.44 3.27
CA ASN A 150 10.64 9.65 2.09
C ASN A 150 12.07 9.18 2.37
N PRO A 151 12.63 8.26 1.54
CA PRO A 151 13.98 7.74 1.74
C PRO A 151 15.08 8.81 1.57
N ALA A 152 14.80 9.92 0.88
CA ALA A 152 15.73 11.02 0.68
C ALA A 152 15.90 11.94 1.93
N GLY A 153 15.25 11.64 3.05
CA GLY A 153 15.30 12.48 4.26
C GLY A 153 14.67 13.87 4.05
N THR A 154 14.99 14.82 4.92
CA THR A 154 14.59 16.23 4.78
C THR A 154 15.75 17.04 4.24
N ASP A 155 15.80 17.12 2.92
CA ASP A 155 16.81 17.89 2.18
C ASP A 155 16.35 19.37 2.08
N ALA A 156 16.19 19.99 3.26
CA ALA A 156 15.73 21.37 3.37
C ALA A 156 16.84 22.34 2.98
N ARG A 157 16.50 23.33 2.16
CA ARG A 157 17.41 24.38 1.71
C ARG A 157 16.66 25.70 1.62
N PHE A 158 17.38 26.78 1.89
CA PHE A 158 16.89 28.11 1.55
C PHE A 158 16.93 28.32 0.04
N SER A 159 15.99 29.12 -0.46
CA SER A 159 15.91 29.58 -1.84
C SER A 159 15.24 30.94 -1.82
N GLY A 160 16.01 32.01 -1.96
CA GLY A 160 15.49 33.37 -1.74
C GLY A 160 15.06 33.56 -0.28
N ASN A 161 13.81 33.95 -0.08
CA ASN A 161 13.18 34.08 1.25
C ASN A 161 12.35 32.86 1.65
N SER A 162 12.41 31.75 0.92
CA SER A 162 11.59 30.57 1.18
C SER A 162 12.44 29.35 1.50
N VAL A 163 11.81 28.32 2.06
CA VAL A 163 12.45 27.02 2.27
C VAL A 163 11.82 25.98 1.35
N VAL A 164 12.67 25.28 0.61
CA VAL A 164 12.29 24.12 -0.19
C VAL A 164 12.82 22.88 0.49
N LEU A 165 11.99 21.85 0.67
CA LEU A 165 12.35 20.63 1.39
C LEU A 165 11.68 19.39 0.82
N ASN A 166 12.18 18.22 1.23
CA ASN A 166 11.53 16.96 0.95
C ASN A 166 10.56 16.58 2.09
N THR A 167 9.36 16.18 1.71
CA THR A 167 8.32 15.66 2.60
C THR A 167 8.22 14.15 2.45
N ASN A 168 7.41 13.53 3.30
CA ASN A 168 6.88 12.20 3.09
C ASN A 168 6.24 12.08 1.70
N GLN A 169 6.21 10.85 1.18
CA GLN A 169 5.64 10.53 -0.12
C GLN A 169 4.19 10.10 0.05
N LYS A 170 3.39 10.32 -0.99
CA LYS A 170 2.01 9.84 -1.06
C LYS A 170 1.91 8.78 -2.14
N SER A 171 1.49 7.58 -1.74
CA SER A 171 1.14 6.52 -2.68
C SER A 171 -0.32 6.12 -2.52
N ILE A 172 -0.84 5.47 -3.55
CA ILE A 172 -2.15 4.84 -3.52
C ILE A 172 -2.00 3.36 -3.82
N GLU A 173 -2.79 2.55 -3.14
CA GLU A 173 -3.00 1.14 -3.44
C GLU A 173 -4.43 0.98 -3.92
N GLU A 174 -4.62 0.33 -5.06
CA GLU A 174 -5.92 0.18 -5.71
C GLU A 174 -6.22 -1.30 -5.99
N ALA A 175 -7.43 -1.75 -5.65
CA ALA A 175 -8.00 -3.02 -6.08
C ALA A 175 -8.65 -2.86 -7.46
N LEU A 176 -8.27 -3.73 -8.39
CA LEU A 176 -8.62 -3.61 -9.80
C LEU A 176 -9.87 -4.41 -10.12
N ARG A 177 -10.78 -3.81 -10.89
CA ARG A 177 -11.87 -4.56 -11.52
C ARG A 177 -11.32 -5.29 -12.74
N GLY A 178 -11.80 -6.49 -13.04
CA GLY A 178 -11.24 -7.24 -14.15
C GLY A 178 -12.06 -8.40 -14.64
N ILE A 179 -11.50 -9.05 -15.66
CA ILE A 179 -12.05 -10.23 -16.31
C ILE A 179 -10.89 -11.16 -16.68
N ASP A 180 -11.11 -12.47 -16.56
CA ASP A 180 -10.23 -13.47 -17.14
C ASP A 180 -11.01 -14.52 -17.92
N PHE A 181 -10.35 -15.07 -18.93
CA PHE A 181 -10.85 -16.14 -19.77
C PHE A 181 -9.79 -17.23 -19.89
N GLU A 182 -10.19 -18.49 -19.79
CA GLU A 182 -9.31 -19.66 -19.95
C GLU A 182 -9.98 -20.71 -20.83
N ILE A 183 -9.24 -21.22 -21.81
CA ILE A 183 -9.60 -22.41 -22.60
C ILE A 183 -8.65 -23.56 -22.25
N GLY A 184 -9.18 -24.78 -22.16
CA GLY A 184 -8.40 -25.97 -21.82
C GLY A 184 -8.71 -27.19 -22.69
N THR A 185 -7.72 -28.07 -22.83
CA THR A 185 -7.83 -29.34 -23.55
C THR A 185 -7.18 -30.46 -22.74
N PRO A 186 -7.71 -31.71 -22.80
CA PRO A 186 -7.00 -32.87 -22.28
C PRO A 186 -5.71 -33.14 -23.06
N LEU A 187 -4.71 -33.69 -22.37
CA LEU A 187 -3.49 -34.23 -22.96
C LEU A 187 -3.53 -35.76 -22.89
N GLU A 188 -4.15 -36.38 -23.90
CA GLU A 188 -4.46 -37.81 -23.90
C GLU A 188 -3.22 -38.72 -23.85
N PHE A 189 -2.08 -38.27 -24.38
CA PHE A 189 -0.83 -39.04 -24.35
C PHE A 189 -0.27 -39.27 -22.93
N LEU A 190 -0.81 -38.58 -21.90
CA LEU A 190 -0.47 -38.80 -20.49
C LEU A 190 -1.53 -39.61 -19.73
N SER A 191 -2.66 -39.91 -20.36
CA SER A 191 -3.80 -40.59 -19.72
C SER A 191 -3.47 -41.98 -19.18
N GLU A 192 -2.41 -42.65 -19.65
CA GLU A 192 -1.98 -43.92 -19.06
C GLU A 192 -1.32 -43.75 -17.67
N LYS A 193 -0.62 -42.62 -17.46
CA LYS A 193 0.23 -42.39 -16.28
C LYS A 193 -0.48 -41.61 -15.16
N THR A 194 -1.51 -40.85 -15.50
CA THR A 194 -2.22 -39.94 -14.59
C THR A 194 -3.73 -40.16 -14.73
N ASP A 195 -4.53 -39.73 -13.76
CA ASP A 195 -5.99 -39.82 -13.85
C ASP A 195 -6.54 -38.84 -14.90
N SER A 196 -6.09 -37.58 -14.87
CA SER A 196 -6.43 -36.57 -15.88
C SER A 196 -5.31 -35.54 -16.00
N THR A 197 -4.87 -35.23 -17.22
CA THR A 197 -3.94 -34.13 -17.47
C THR A 197 -4.52 -33.17 -18.49
N ARG A 198 -4.46 -31.86 -18.19
CA ARG A 198 -5.03 -30.81 -19.03
C ARG A 198 -4.08 -29.63 -19.17
N LEU A 199 -4.00 -29.11 -20.39
CA LEU A 199 -3.30 -27.87 -20.73
C LEU A 199 -4.33 -26.76 -20.94
N TYR A 200 -4.02 -25.58 -20.43
CA TYR A 200 -4.86 -24.41 -20.54
C TYR A 200 -4.07 -23.21 -21.05
N GLY A 201 -4.74 -22.37 -21.83
CA GLY A 201 -4.29 -21.04 -22.22
C GLY A 201 -5.37 -20.02 -21.84
N GLY A 202 -4.95 -18.88 -21.32
CA GLY A 202 -5.88 -17.85 -20.87
C GLY A 202 -5.36 -16.43 -21.04
N LEU A 203 -6.28 -15.49 -21.02
CA LEU A 203 -6.05 -14.04 -21.09
C LEU A 203 -6.74 -13.37 -19.91
N TYR A 204 -6.17 -12.28 -19.42
CA TYR A 204 -6.76 -11.49 -18.35
C TYR A 204 -6.57 -10.00 -18.58
N TYR A 205 -7.54 -9.23 -18.09
CA TYR A 205 -7.54 -7.77 -18.11
C TYR A 205 -8.08 -7.22 -16.80
N PHE A 206 -7.31 -6.36 -16.14
CA PHE A 206 -7.68 -5.67 -14.91
C PHE A 206 -7.43 -4.18 -15.07
N HIS A 207 -8.44 -3.38 -14.76
CA HIS A 207 -8.43 -1.93 -14.94
C HIS A 207 -8.28 -1.19 -13.61
N GLY A 208 -7.38 -0.19 -13.61
CA GLY A 208 -7.16 0.76 -12.53
C GLY A 208 -7.55 2.18 -12.91
N GLN A 209 -8.08 2.94 -11.96
CA GLN A 209 -8.46 4.33 -12.14
C GLN A 209 -7.26 5.27 -12.03
N GLN A 210 -6.37 5.01 -11.08
CA GLN A 210 -5.21 5.86 -10.80
C GLN A 210 -3.87 5.09 -10.82
N VAL A 211 -3.94 3.79 -11.07
CA VAL A 211 -2.79 2.89 -11.26
C VAL A 211 -2.84 2.29 -12.65
N LYS A 212 -1.72 1.73 -13.12
CA LYS A 212 -1.65 1.13 -14.46
C LYS A 212 -2.54 -0.11 -14.55
N ASP A 213 -3.25 -0.21 -15.68
CA ASP A 213 -3.99 -1.41 -16.08
C ASP A 213 -3.04 -2.61 -16.22
N ILE A 214 -3.56 -3.81 -15.94
CA ILE A 214 -2.83 -5.07 -16.05
C ILE A 214 -3.51 -5.93 -17.11
N THR A 215 -2.80 -6.18 -18.22
CA THR A 215 -3.25 -7.07 -19.30
C THR A 215 -2.19 -8.13 -19.53
N GLY A 216 -2.60 -9.40 -19.60
CA GLY A 216 -1.64 -10.47 -19.78
C GLY A 216 -2.22 -11.78 -20.25
N ALA A 217 -1.33 -12.76 -20.36
CA ALA A 217 -1.63 -14.11 -20.79
C ALA A 217 -1.07 -15.13 -19.80
N ARG A 218 -1.71 -16.30 -19.73
CA ARG A 218 -1.32 -17.40 -18.85
C ARG A 218 -1.38 -18.73 -19.60
N VAL A 219 -0.44 -19.61 -19.30
CA VAL A 219 -0.48 -21.03 -19.66
C VAL A 219 -0.45 -21.83 -18.36
N ARG A 220 -1.28 -22.88 -18.28
CA ARG A 220 -1.38 -23.73 -17.11
C ARG A 220 -1.45 -25.20 -17.49
N LEU A 221 -0.63 -26.02 -16.84
CA LEU A 221 -0.71 -27.47 -16.89
C LEU A 221 -1.22 -27.96 -15.54
N THR A 222 -2.22 -28.83 -15.54
CA THR A 222 -2.67 -29.53 -14.32
C THR A 222 -2.77 -31.01 -14.60
N SER A 223 -2.40 -31.81 -13.62
CA SER A 223 -2.43 -33.26 -13.68
C SER A 223 -2.93 -33.82 -12.36
N ASP A 224 -4.13 -34.39 -12.37
CA ASP A 224 -4.60 -35.25 -11.30
C ASP A 224 -3.86 -36.57 -11.41
N ILE A 225 -3.01 -36.88 -10.44
CA ILE A 225 -2.29 -38.16 -10.38
C ILE A 225 -3.28 -39.25 -10.01
N ASN A 226 -4.12 -38.97 -9.02
CA ASN A 226 -5.26 -39.75 -8.57
C ASN A 226 -6.26 -38.83 -7.85
N GLY A 227 -7.26 -39.40 -7.19
CA GLY A 227 -8.25 -38.63 -6.43
C GLY A 227 -7.70 -37.81 -5.25
N ASP A 228 -6.47 -38.08 -4.78
CA ASP A 228 -5.90 -37.49 -3.56
C ASP A 228 -4.83 -36.42 -3.85
N VAL A 229 -4.14 -36.54 -4.99
CA VAL A 229 -2.96 -35.73 -5.30
C VAL A 229 -3.02 -35.18 -6.72
N SER A 230 -2.72 -33.89 -6.86
CA SER A 230 -2.52 -33.25 -8.16
C SER A 230 -1.22 -32.46 -8.20
N LEU A 231 -0.64 -32.43 -9.39
CA LEU A 231 0.54 -31.64 -9.73
C LEU A 231 0.21 -30.70 -10.87
N GLY A 232 0.87 -29.55 -10.91
CA GLY A 232 0.68 -28.60 -11.99
C GLY A 232 1.78 -27.58 -12.06
N GLY A 233 1.64 -26.71 -13.05
CA GLY A 233 2.49 -25.56 -13.24
C GLY A 233 1.76 -24.47 -13.99
N ARG A 234 2.12 -23.23 -13.68
CA ARG A 234 1.60 -22.03 -14.32
C ARG A 234 2.74 -21.13 -14.73
N PHE A 235 2.60 -20.56 -15.92
CA PHE A 235 3.41 -19.46 -16.37
C PHE A 235 2.49 -18.34 -16.84
N GLN A 236 2.81 -17.11 -16.45
CA GLN A 236 2.07 -15.94 -16.90
C GLN A 236 3.01 -14.78 -17.16
N TYR A 237 2.55 -13.85 -17.99
CA TYR A 237 3.24 -12.61 -18.28
C TYR A 237 2.26 -11.45 -18.44
N ASP A 238 2.60 -10.33 -17.81
CA ASP A 238 2.06 -9.01 -18.13
C ASP A 238 3.15 -7.94 -17.99
N PRO A 239 3.01 -6.79 -18.67
CA PRO A 239 4.03 -5.73 -18.64
C PRO A 239 4.24 -5.07 -17.26
N ILE A 240 3.29 -5.22 -16.32
CA ILE A 240 3.36 -4.56 -15.01
C ILE A 240 4.12 -5.43 -14.00
N ARG A 241 3.88 -6.74 -14.00
CA ARG A 241 4.46 -7.71 -13.05
C ARG A 241 5.61 -8.51 -13.64
N GLY A 242 5.77 -8.54 -14.97
CA GLY A 242 6.78 -9.35 -15.65
C GLY A 242 6.37 -10.82 -15.78
N SER A 243 7.37 -11.69 -15.97
CA SER A 243 7.16 -13.14 -16.11
C SER A 243 7.10 -13.82 -14.75
N GLN A 244 6.07 -14.64 -14.52
CA GLN A 244 5.87 -15.32 -13.24
C GLN A 244 5.64 -16.81 -13.48
N GLY A 245 6.41 -17.64 -12.76
CA GLY A 245 6.26 -19.10 -12.76
C GLY A 245 5.81 -19.61 -11.41
N LEU A 246 4.87 -20.55 -11.39
CA LEU A 246 4.38 -21.25 -10.19
C LEU A 246 4.33 -22.75 -10.47
N LEU A 247 4.77 -23.56 -9.51
CA LEU A 247 4.43 -24.98 -9.47
C LEU A 247 3.22 -25.17 -8.56
N ASP A 248 2.39 -26.16 -8.83
CA ASP A 248 1.20 -26.46 -8.04
C ASP A 248 1.30 -27.89 -7.49
N LEU A 249 1.18 -28.04 -6.18
CA LEU A 249 0.97 -29.32 -5.51
C LEU A 249 -0.31 -29.22 -4.68
N THR A 250 -1.28 -30.07 -4.98
CA THR A 250 -2.54 -30.16 -4.23
C THR A 250 -2.62 -31.52 -3.54
N LEU A 251 -2.86 -31.49 -2.24
CA LEU A 251 -3.10 -32.67 -1.40
C LEU A 251 -4.53 -32.60 -0.86
N ARG A 252 -5.30 -33.67 -1.00
CA ARG A 252 -6.72 -33.72 -0.58
C ARG A 252 -6.89 -34.62 0.63
N PHE A 253 -7.05 -33.99 1.79
CA PHE A 253 -7.23 -34.65 3.09
C PHE A 253 -7.70 -33.63 4.13
N PRO A 254 -8.36 -34.02 5.23
CA PRO A 254 -9.19 -35.22 5.44
C PRO A 254 -10.59 -35.02 4.80
N PHE A 255 -11.54 -35.94 5.02
CA PHE A 255 -12.99 -35.85 4.69
C PHE A 255 -13.44 -36.33 3.29
N GLY A 256 -12.54 -36.47 2.32
CA GLY A 256 -12.89 -37.04 1.01
C GLY A 256 -11.80 -36.82 -0.02
N ASN A 257 -11.97 -37.47 -1.17
CA ASN A 257 -11.10 -37.35 -2.32
C ASN A 257 -11.89 -36.91 -3.55
N LYS A 258 -11.20 -36.30 -4.52
CA LYS A 258 -11.80 -35.94 -5.80
C LYS A 258 -12.16 -37.23 -6.54
N ARG A 259 -13.26 -37.21 -7.30
CA ARG A 259 -13.58 -38.34 -8.18
C ARG A 259 -12.53 -38.51 -9.27
N GLU A 260 -12.14 -39.76 -9.49
CA GLU A 260 -11.23 -40.12 -10.57
C GLU A 260 -11.94 -40.08 -11.93
N TYR A 261 -11.40 -39.30 -12.85
CA TYR A 261 -11.90 -39.13 -14.21
C TYR A 261 -11.92 -40.46 -14.97
N LYS A 262 -10.92 -41.32 -14.79
CA LYS A 262 -10.90 -42.65 -15.43
C LYS A 262 -12.08 -43.53 -15.06
N LYS A 263 -12.60 -43.38 -13.84
CA LYS A 263 -13.69 -44.21 -13.32
C LYS A 263 -15.07 -43.64 -13.62
N TYR A 264 -15.23 -42.31 -13.51
CA TYR A 264 -16.54 -41.65 -13.61
C TYR A 264 -16.71 -40.80 -14.88
N GLY A 265 -15.69 -40.71 -15.71
CA GLY A 265 -15.67 -39.88 -16.92
C GLY A 265 -15.97 -38.42 -16.59
N ILE A 266 -16.76 -37.77 -17.43
CA ILE A 266 -17.13 -36.36 -17.25
C ILE A 266 -17.81 -36.07 -15.91
N LYS A 267 -18.54 -37.03 -15.30
CA LYS A 267 -19.19 -36.84 -14.00
C LYS A 267 -18.19 -36.60 -12.86
N ALA A 268 -16.91 -36.98 -13.03
CA ALA A 268 -15.83 -36.65 -12.11
C ALA A 268 -15.47 -35.16 -12.07
N ARG A 269 -15.99 -34.35 -13.00
CA ARG A 269 -15.76 -32.90 -13.03
C ARG A 269 -16.87 -32.11 -12.30
N LEU A 270 -17.92 -32.77 -11.81
CA LEU A 270 -18.97 -32.10 -11.02
C LEU A 270 -18.42 -31.51 -9.72
N ASP A 271 -17.41 -32.17 -9.15
CA ASP A 271 -16.67 -31.73 -7.98
C ASP A 271 -15.32 -31.10 -8.36
N GLU A 272 -15.12 -30.50 -9.53
CA GLU A 272 -13.89 -29.73 -9.79
C GLU A 272 -13.79 -28.49 -8.89
N THR A 273 -12.63 -28.10 -8.38
CA THR A 273 -12.53 -26.80 -7.69
C THR A 273 -12.65 -25.68 -8.73
N PRO A 274 -13.55 -24.69 -8.56
CA PRO A 274 -13.65 -23.57 -9.50
C PRO A 274 -12.32 -22.83 -9.65
N GLU A 275 -11.84 -22.73 -10.89
CA GLU A 275 -10.60 -22.01 -11.22
C GLU A 275 -10.92 -20.55 -11.52
N ARG A 276 -10.34 -19.67 -10.70
CA ARG A 276 -10.49 -18.22 -10.74
C ARG A 276 -9.26 -17.61 -10.06
N ASP A 277 -8.98 -16.32 -10.27
CA ASP A 277 -7.89 -15.65 -9.55
C ASP A 277 -8.25 -15.41 -8.07
N VAL A 278 -7.86 -16.34 -7.20
CA VAL A 278 -8.17 -16.33 -5.76
C VAL A 278 -7.83 -14.99 -5.10
N ASP A 279 -6.92 -14.23 -5.70
CA ASP A 279 -6.50 -12.95 -5.19
C ASP A 279 -7.42 -11.80 -5.63
N VAL A 280 -7.68 -10.88 -4.72
CA VAL A 280 -8.06 -9.52 -5.10
C VAL A 280 -6.82 -8.86 -5.73
N VAL A 281 -6.85 -8.68 -7.06
CA VAL A 281 -5.73 -8.08 -7.79
C VAL A 281 -5.60 -6.61 -7.38
N THR A 282 -4.43 -6.25 -6.86
CA THR A 282 -4.11 -4.89 -6.44
C THR A 282 -2.88 -4.37 -7.18
N ASN A 283 -2.81 -3.06 -7.36
CA ASN A 283 -1.63 -2.36 -7.89
C ASN A 283 -1.38 -1.06 -7.11
N GLN A 284 -0.17 -0.50 -7.23
CA GLN A 284 0.26 0.69 -6.49
C GLN A 284 0.82 1.74 -7.44
N ALA A 285 0.62 3.02 -7.11
CA ALA A 285 1.31 4.13 -7.76
C ALA A 285 1.75 5.18 -6.72
N LEU A 286 2.91 5.79 -6.97
CA LEU A 286 3.28 7.04 -6.31
C LEU A 286 2.47 8.18 -6.95
N THR A 287 1.83 8.99 -6.12
CA THR A 287 1.01 10.15 -6.54
C THR A 287 1.66 11.47 -6.16
N ASP A 288 2.54 11.46 -5.16
CA ASP A 288 3.43 12.57 -4.83
C ASP A 288 4.75 11.99 -4.33
N GLU A 289 5.85 12.32 -5.01
CA GLU A 289 7.20 11.91 -4.61
C GLU A 289 7.68 12.63 -3.36
N GLY A 290 7.00 13.71 -2.94
CA GLY A 290 7.37 14.51 -1.78
C GLY A 290 8.67 15.29 -1.98
N MET A 291 9.10 15.51 -3.23
CA MET A 291 10.36 16.20 -3.53
C MET A 291 10.13 17.70 -3.75
N ASN A 292 11.07 18.51 -3.27
CA ASN A 292 11.13 19.96 -3.51
C ASN A 292 9.83 20.72 -3.21
N LYS A 293 9.23 20.45 -2.05
CA LYS A 293 8.02 21.14 -1.58
C LYS A 293 8.37 22.40 -0.82
N ILE A 294 7.57 23.44 -1.04
CA ILE A 294 7.74 24.71 -0.35
C ILE A 294 7.19 24.60 1.07
N LEU A 295 7.92 25.16 2.04
CA LEU A 295 7.45 25.36 3.41
C LEU A 295 6.47 26.53 3.43
N LEU A 296 5.28 26.29 3.96
CA LEU A 296 4.23 27.29 4.07
C LEU A 296 4.03 27.69 5.53
N ASN A 297 3.65 28.95 5.72
CA ASN A 297 3.08 29.38 6.97
C ASN A 297 1.68 28.77 7.14
N LYS A 298 1.45 28.07 8.25
CA LYS A 298 0.19 27.34 8.47
C LYS A 298 -1.01 28.26 8.68
N THR A 299 -0.79 29.45 9.24
CA THR A 299 -1.84 30.43 9.53
C THR A 299 -2.30 31.13 8.26
N THR A 300 -1.37 31.56 7.40
CA THR A 300 -1.69 32.34 6.19
C THR A 300 -1.88 31.46 4.94
N GLY A 301 -1.32 30.25 4.94
CA GLY A 301 -1.27 29.38 3.77
C GLY A 301 -0.33 29.87 2.66
N GLN A 302 0.43 30.94 2.88
CA GLN A 302 1.42 31.47 1.95
C GLN A 302 2.79 30.85 2.22
N GLU A 303 3.74 31.05 1.30
CA GLU A 303 5.15 30.66 1.52
C GLU A 303 5.66 31.25 2.82
N GLN A 304 6.35 30.45 3.63
CA GLN A 304 6.95 30.93 4.87
C GLN A 304 8.15 31.78 4.53
N ALA A 305 8.07 33.08 4.82
CA ALA A 305 9.19 33.98 4.63
C ALA A 305 10.28 33.77 5.71
N PHE A 306 11.52 33.69 5.24
CA PHE A 306 12.76 33.72 5.99
C PHE A 306 13.55 34.96 5.54
N ILE A 307 13.71 35.90 6.46
CA ILE A 307 14.51 37.11 6.28
C ILE A 307 15.87 36.86 6.89
N HIS A 308 16.90 36.84 6.05
CA HIS A 308 18.25 36.46 6.43
C HIS A 308 19.08 37.67 6.88
N VAL A 309 19.85 37.47 7.94
CA VAL A 309 20.81 38.47 8.46
C VAL A 309 22.18 37.84 8.62
N ASP A 310 23.21 38.45 8.04
CA ASP A 310 24.60 38.05 8.19
C ASP A 310 25.49 39.29 8.19
N ASN A 311 26.22 39.53 9.29
CA ASN A 311 27.04 40.73 9.43
C ASN A 311 28.34 40.70 8.61
N THR A 312 28.68 39.57 8.00
CA THR A 312 29.80 39.48 7.05
C THR A 312 29.43 40.04 5.68
N ASN A 313 28.15 40.29 5.41
CA ASN A 313 27.74 40.88 4.15
C ASN A 313 28.16 42.37 4.09
N GLY A 314 29.00 42.72 3.12
CA GLY A 314 29.60 44.05 3.01
C GLY A 314 28.65 45.15 2.50
N ALA A 315 27.49 44.79 1.96
CA ALA A 315 26.47 45.71 1.45
C ALA A 315 25.12 45.50 2.16
N ALA A 316 24.22 46.48 2.02
CA ALA A 316 22.82 46.30 2.38
C ALA A 316 22.19 45.29 1.40
N GLY A 317 22.17 44.01 1.78
CA GLY A 317 21.52 42.95 1.00
C GLY A 317 20.01 43.15 0.89
N ASP A 318 19.32 42.19 0.29
CA ASP A 318 17.86 42.21 0.10
C ASP A 318 17.12 41.28 1.07
N GLY A 319 17.84 40.63 1.98
CA GLY A 319 17.28 39.75 3.00
C GLY A 319 17.03 38.32 2.52
N THR A 320 17.37 37.99 1.28
CA THR A 320 17.38 36.60 0.80
C THR A 320 18.54 35.81 1.39
N ALA A 321 18.47 34.47 1.31
CA ALA A 321 19.58 33.62 1.73
C ALA A 321 20.86 33.85 0.91
N GLU A 322 20.72 34.20 -0.37
CA GLU A 322 21.82 34.48 -1.28
C GLU A 322 22.41 35.88 -1.08
N ASN A 323 21.63 36.83 -0.54
CA ASN A 323 22.06 38.19 -0.26
C ASN A 323 21.45 38.72 1.07
N PRO A 324 21.91 38.21 2.23
CA PRO A 324 21.33 38.55 3.54
C PRO A 324 21.44 40.04 3.86
N PHE A 325 20.54 40.58 4.68
CA PHE A 325 20.78 41.90 5.26
C PHE A 325 22.03 41.88 6.14
N ASN A 326 22.77 42.98 6.14
CA ASN A 326 23.93 43.16 7.02
C ASN A 326 23.56 43.77 8.39
N THR A 327 22.30 44.16 8.60
CA THR A 327 21.81 44.70 9.87
C THR A 327 20.47 44.13 10.31
N LEU A 328 20.26 44.08 11.62
CA LEU A 328 18.97 43.68 12.23
C LEU A 328 17.85 44.68 11.97
N SER A 329 18.16 45.97 11.83
CA SER A 329 17.16 47.02 11.56
C SER A 329 16.52 46.87 10.18
N SER A 330 17.32 46.53 9.16
CA SER A 330 16.80 46.22 7.83
C SER A 330 15.89 45.00 7.84
N ALA A 331 16.28 43.95 8.58
CA ALA A 331 15.47 42.75 8.71
C ALA A 331 14.16 42.98 9.45
N ALA A 332 14.18 43.72 10.55
CA ALA A 332 12.97 44.07 11.31
C ALA A 332 12.00 44.93 10.49
N SER A 333 12.51 45.81 9.62
CA SER A 333 11.67 46.63 8.73
C SER A 333 11.05 45.84 7.58
N ALA A 334 11.68 44.72 7.20
CA ALA A 334 11.24 43.87 6.09
C ALA A 334 10.32 42.73 6.54
N ALA A 335 10.47 42.24 7.77
CA ALA A 335 9.68 41.16 8.33
C ALA A 335 8.27 41.65 8.70
N GLY A 336 7.27 40.80 8.48
CA GLY A 336 5.90 40.99 8.94
C GLY A 336 5.42 39.88 9.87
N SER A 337 4.13 39.95 10.24
CA SER A 337 3.49 38.95 11.11
C SER A 337 3.71 37.50 10.66
N ASN A 338 4.20 36.66 11.58
CA ASN A 338 4.56 35.24 11.41
C ASN A 338 5.76 34.93 10.51
N ASP A 339 6.56 35.93 10.13
CA ASP A 339 7.81 35.70 9.42
C ASP A 339 8.91 35.18 10.34
N VAL A 340 9.95 34.59 9.73
CA VAL A 340 11.15 34.16 10.43
C VAL A 340 12.29 35.12 10.10
N ILE A 341 12.87 35.75 11.12
CA ILE A 341 14.16 36.44 10.99
C ILE A 341 15.24 35.42 11.35
N TYR A 342 16.02 34.98 10.35
CA TYR A 342 17.09 34.00 10.52
C TYR A 342 18.46 34.68 10.52
N VAL A 343 19.11 34.70 11.69
CA VAL A 343 20.40 35.36 11.90
C VAL A 343 21.51 34.32 11.85
N HIS A 344 22.39 34.47 10.85
CA HIS A 344 23.58 33.64 10.69
C HIS A 344 24.67 34.08 11.67
N GLN A 345 25.50 33.13 12.12
CA GLN A 345 26.67 33.37 12.98
C GLN A 345 27.52 34.55 12.52
N GLY A 346 27.70 34.68 11.20
CA GLY A 346 28.54 35.71 10.61
C GLY A 346 29.99 35.65 11.11
N ASP A 347 30.54 36.79 11.52
CA ASP A 347 31.92 36.88 12.05
C ASP A 347 32.04 36.55 13.55
N GLY A 348 30.93 36.21 14.22
CA GLY A 348 30.88 35.91 15.66
C GLY A 348 30.91 37.15 16.56
N THR A 349 30.81 38.36 16.01
CA THR A 349 30.71 39.62 16.75
C THR A 349 29.32 40.25 16.59
N SER A 350 29.02 41.28 17.38
CA SER A 350 27.79 42.07 17.20
C SER A 350 27.94 43.21 16.19
N THR A 351 29.04 43.29 15.45
CA THR A 351 29.23 44.33 14.42
C THR A 351 28.07 44.26 13.41
N GLY A 352 27.41 45.39 13.11
CA GLY A 352 26.21 45.41 12.26
C GLY A 352 24.93 44.87 12.91
N GLN A 353 25.03 44.23 14.07
CA GLN A 353 23.95 43.64 14.86
C GLN A 353 23.90 44.23 16.30
N ASN A 354 24.44 45.44 16.48
CA ASN A 354 24.66 46.10 17.77
C ASN A 354 23.72 47.29 18.04
N SER A 355 22.58 47.37 17.35
CA SER A 355 21.55 48.41 17.55
C SER A 355 20.26 47.89 18.19
N GLY A 356 20.29 46.64 18.66
CA GLY A 356 19.11 45.90 19.10
C GLY A 356 18.14 45.54 17.98
N ILE A 357 17.07 44.82 18.33
CA ILE A 357 15.97 44.48 17.43
C ILE A 357 14.62 44.59 18.15
N LEU A 358 13.65 45.23 17.50
CA LEU A 358 12.26 45.30 17.95
C LEU A 358 11.44 44.21 17.25
N LEU A 359 10.68 43.44 18.02
CA LEU A 359 9.74 42.41 17.56
C LEU A 359 8.32 42.84 17.97
N ASP A 360 7.65 43.58 17.08
CA ASP A 360 6.35 44.22 17.28
C ASP A 360 5.22 43.66 16.40
N ASP A 361 5.53 42.68 15.55
CA ASP A 361 4.58 41.93 14.74
C ASP A 361 4.23 40.57 15.37
N THR A 362 2.95 40.18 15.29
CA THR A 362 2.47 38.95 15.95
C THR A 362 3.07 37.71 15.31
N GLY A 363 3.53 36.77 16.14
CA GLY A 363 3.98 35.46 15.68
C GLY A 363 5.37 35.42 15.05
N LEU A 364 6.13 36.53 15.04
CA LEU A 364 7.50 36.56 14.54
C LEU A 364 8.40 35.53 15.26
N ILE A 365 9.30 34.93 14.49
CA ILE A 365 10.32 34.03 15.00
C ILE A 365 11.70 34.64 14.75
N LEU A 366 12.40 35.02 15.82
CA LEU A 366 13.82 35.37 15.76
C LEU A 366 14.65 34.09 16.02
N ALA A 367 15.28 33.56 14.98
CA ALA A 367 16.07 32.34 15.06
C ALA A 367 17.52 32.62 14.69
N GLY A 368 18.46 32.20 15.52
CA GLY A 368 19.88 32.19 15.21
C GLY A 368 20.38 30.81 14.84
N SER A 369 21.51 30.76 14.13
CA SER A 369 22.19 29.52 13.76
C SER A 369 22.69 28.69 14.94
N GLY A 370 22.72 29.23 16.16
CA GLY A 370 23.18 28.55 17.38
C GLY A 370 22.32 27.39 17.89
N SER A 371 21.21 27.09 17.21
CA SER A 371 20.34 25.96 17.54
C SER A 371 19.76 25.36 16.28
N HIS A 372 19.43 24.06 16.32
CA HIS A 372 18.76 23.39 15.20
C HIS A 372 17.42 24.07 14.92
N PHE A 373 17.18 24.43 13.66
CA PHE A 373 15.87 24.91 13.25
C PHE A 373 15.01 23.72 12.87
N HIS A 374 13.99 23.43 13.68
CA HIS A 374 13.12 22.30 13.47
C HIS A 374 11.88 22.66 12.67
N TYR A 375 11.45 21.74 11.80
CA TYR A 375 10.09 21.70 11.32
C TYR A 375 9.15 21.48 12.51
N ASN A 376 8.27 22.45 12.72
CA ASN A 376 7.25 22.45 13.74
C ASN A 376 5.89 22.58 13.05
N ASP A 377 5.04 21.56 13.20
CA ASP A 377 3.72 21.50 12.57
C ASP A 377 2.70 22.48 13.19
N GLY A 378 3.11 23.25 14.20
CA GLY A 378 2.40 24.42 14.72
C GLY A 378 2.40 25.58 13.73
N PRO A 379 3.52 26.33 13.56
CA PRO A 379 3.59 27.47 12.66
C PRO A 379 3.76 27.08 11.19
N PHE A 380 4.26 25.88 10.89
CA PHE A 380 4.60 25.48 9.53
C PHE A 380 3.71 24.36 9.00
N THR A 381 3.54 24.37 7.69
CA THR A 381 3.01 23.25 6.91
C THR A 381 3.78 23.16 5.61
N THR A 382 3.46 22.17 4.78
CA THR A 382 4.09 21.95 3.48
C THR A 382 3.03 22.12 2.40
N GLU A 383 3.44 22.47 1.19
CA GLU A 383 2.55 22.64 0.05
C GLU A 383 1.59 21.45 -0.14
N ASN A 384 2.10 20.23 -0.04
CA ASN A 384 1.32 19.00 -0.17
C ASN A 384 0.67 18.52 1.14
N LYS A 385 0.86 19.25 2.24
CA LYS A 385 0.36 18.96 3.59
C LYS A 385 0.85 17.62 4.14
N LEU A 386 1.96 17.11 3.64
CA LEU A 386 2.61 15.91 4.14
C LEU A 386 3.71 16.29 5.13
N GLY A 387 3.84 15.51 6.19
CA GLY A 387 4.92 15.70 7.17
C GLY A 387 6.30 15.49 6.55
N VAL A 388 7.33 15.92 7.27
CA VAL A 388 8.73 15.72 6.90
C VAL A 388 9.27 14.46 7.58
N SER A 389 10.14 13.70 6.90
CA SER A 389 10.69 12.45 7.44
C SER A 389 11.73 12.70 8.54
N THR A 390 12.45 13.82 8.50
CA THR A 390 13.38 14.25 9.56
C THR A 390 13.07 15.70 9.97
N PRO A 391 12.78 15.98 11.25
CA PRO A 391 12.25 17.29 11.64
C PRO A 391 13.32 18.39 11.75
N VAL A 392 14.60 18.13 11.49
CA VAL A 392 15.63 19.19 11.45
C VAL A 392 15.66 19.77 10.05
N LEU A 393 15.30 21.05 9.90
CA LEU A 393 15.42 21.77 8.62
C LEU A 393 16.84 22.30 8.43
N PHE A 394 17.42 22.90 9.47
CA PHE A 394 18.78 23.44 9.45
C PHE A 394 19.52 23.04 10.72
N SER A 395 20.75 22.52 10.57
CA SER A 395 21.58 22.13 11.70
C SER A 395 22.16 23.35 12.43
N ALA A 396 22.39 23.20 13.73
CA ALA A 396 23.04 24.24 14.52
C ALA A 396 24.51 24.43 14.10
N THR A 397 24.96 25.68 14.08
CA THR A 397 26.37 26.10 14.15
C THR A 397 26.57 26.89 15.45
N ASP A 398 27.51 27.85 15.49
CA ASP A 398 27.57 28.76 16.64
C ASP A 398 26.46 29.82 16.57
N ALA A 399 26.11 30.37 17.73
CA ALA A 399 25.11 31.41 17.85
C ALA A 399 25.63 32.76 17.33
N PRO A 400 24.84 33.54 16.57
CA PRO A 400 25.14 34.94 16.32
C PRO A 400 25.09 35.75 17.61
N VAL A 401 25.77 36.90 17.62
CA VAL A 401 25.81 37.82 18.77
C VAL A 401 25.03 39.08 18.45
N ILE A 402 23.94 39.32 19.18
CA ILE A 402 23.14 40.55 19.12
C ILE A 402 23.53 41.44 20.30
N GLY A 403 23.63 42.75 20.09
CA GLY A 403 23.90 43.71 21.17
C GLY A 403 23.19 45.04 20.98
N ASN A 404 23.28 45.91 21.99
CA ASN A 404 22.81 47.30 21.90
C ASN A 404 23.52 48.22 22.92
N SER A 405 24.55 48.95 22.51
CA SER A 405 25.29 49.80 23.44
C SER A 405 24.51 51.04 23.94
N ALA A 406 23.29 51.25 23.48
CA ALA A 406 22.44 52.40 23.82
C ALA A 406 20.98 52.01 24.14
N GLY A 407 20.72 50.74 24.49
CA GLY A 407 19.41 50.27 24.90
C GLY A 407 19.34 48.74 25.07
N ASP A 408 18.16 48.19 24.82
CA ASP A 408 17.88 46.76 24.92
C ASP A 408 18.40 45.96 23.72
N GLY A 409 18.85 44.73 23.93
CA GLY A 409 19.33 43.86 22.85
C GLY A 409 18.19 43.31 21.98
N VAL A 410 17.16 42.74 22.59
CA VAL A 410 15.93 42.30 21.93
C VAL A 410 14.74 42.87 22.68
N THR A 411 13.88 43.63 22.00
CA THR A 411 12.65 44.18 22.56
C THR A 411 11.44 43.47 21.97
N ILE A 412 10.58 42.91 22.81
CA ILE A 412 9.36 42.20 22.41
C ILE A 412 8.13 42.98 22.86
N THR A 413 7.26 43.36 21.92
CA THR A 413 6.00 44.06 22.22
C THR A 413 4.76 43.34 21.72
N ALA A 414 4.89 42.35 20.83
CA ALA A 414 3.78 41.57 20.30
C ALA A 414 3.63 40.17 20.94
N GLY A 415 2.47 39.55 20.71
CA GLY A 415 2.17 38.18 21.14
C GLY A 415 2.73 37.12 20.19
N GLY A 416 2.90 35.89 20.70
CA GLY A 416 3.29 34.74 19.89
C GLY A 416 4.74 34.73 19.41
N ILE A 417 5.60 35.61 19.94
CA ILE A 417 7.01 35.70 19.55
C ILE A 417 7.79 34.47 20.02
N ARG A 418 8.70 33.98 19.18
CA ARG A 418 9.67 32.93 19.53
C ARG A 418 11.08 33.45 19.30
N VAL A 419 11.96 33.21 20.27
CA VAL A 419 13.39 33.55 20.17
C VAL A 419 14.21 32.31 20.45
N GLN A 420 15.14 31.95 19.57
CA GLN A 420 15.98 30.76 19.73
C GLN A 420 17.35 30.93 19.06
N GLY A 421 18.36 30.20 19.54
CA GLY A 421 19.64 30.04 18.83
C GLY A 421 20.52 31.28 18.73
N ILE A 422 20.25 32.33 19.51
CA ILE A 422 21.02 33.58 19.52
C ILE A 422 21.78 33.76 20.85
N THR A 423 22.86 34.53 20.82
CA THR A 423 23.49 35.11 22.00
C THR A 423 23.17 36.60 22.05
N VAL A 424 22.78 37.12 23.22
CA VAL A 424 22.59 38.57 23.41
C VAL A 424 23.60 39.07 24.43
N GLN A 425 24.46 40.01 24.03
CA GLN A 425 25.55 40.54 24.84
C GLN A 425 25.86 41.99 24.48
N GLY A 426 26.30 42.77 25.48
CA GLY A 426 26.74 44.15 25.27
C GLY A 426 25.59 45.15 25.15
N SER A 427 24.41 44.78 25.65
CA SER A 427 23.31 45.71 25.86
C SER A 427 23.61 46.65 27.03
N SER A 428 23.29 47.94 26.91
CA SER A 428 23.44 48.90 28.02
C SER A 428 22.31 48.80 29.04
N ASP A 429 21.13 48.38 28.60
CA ASP A 429 19.94 48.18 29.42
C ASP A 429 19.67 46.66 29.57
N ASP A 430 18.53 46.15 29.09
CA ASP A 430 18.22 44.72 29.17
C ASP A 430 18.75 43.94 27.96
N ASN A 431 19.26 42.72 28.17
CA ASN A 431 19.57 41.83 27.04
C ASN A 431 18.28 41.47 26.27
N ILE A 432 17.22 41.07 26.99
CA ILE A 432 15.90 40.83 26.40
C ILE A 432 14.85 41.55 27.24
N TYR A 433 14.15 42.51 26.65
CA TYR A 433 13.08 43.27 27.26
C TYR A 433 11.72 42.89 26.68
N ILE A 434 10.74 42.58 27.52
CA ILE A 434 9.38 42.19 27.11
C ILE A 434 8.39 43.19 27.67
N LYS A 435 7.67 43.90 26.80
CA LYS A 435 6.73 44.95 27.17
C LYS A 435 5.32 44.64 26.68
N GLY A 436 4.40 44.39 27.62
CA GLY A 436 2.96 44.33 27.34
C GLY A 436 2.49 43.16 26.47
N ALA A 437 3.31 42.13 26.25
CA ALA A 437 2.85 40.91 25.58
C ALA A 437 1.75 40.27 26.43
N GLU A 438 0.53 40.15 25.89
CA GLU A 438 -0.53 39.36 26.52
C GLU A 438 0.01 37.96 26.84
N LYS A 439 -0.28 37.47 28.06
CA LYS A 439 0.21 36.18 28.55
C LYS A 439 -0.09 35.07 27.55
N VAL A 440 0.95 34.30 27.23
CA VAL A 440 0.89 33.03 26.48
C VAL A 440 0.00 32.02 27.18
#